data_AF-A0A2E0YR60-F1
#
_entry.id   AF-A0A2E0YR60-F1
#
_cell.length_a   1.000
_cell.length_b   1.000
_cell.length_c   1.000
_cell.angle_alpha   90.00
_cell.angle_beta   90.00
_cell.angle_gamma   90.00
#
_symmetry.space_group_name_H-M   'P 1'
#
loop_
_entity.id
_entity.type
_entity.pdbx_description
1 polymer ?
#
loop_
_entity_poly.entity_id
_entity_poly.type
_entity_poly.pdbx_seq_one_letter_code
_entity_poly.pdbx_strand_id
1 'polypeptide(L)'
;MLSVALILSGASFAQKKYVETFSVGDDVLVSVNTSHTHVVFETWNKDVVEVEARIEGENLSAAQKKEIFDNWDFDILGNSKKVVITSHAAGWNGMESLSGLGALKSLESLKVLEQLPEMPILKDLTTMNFDVVVPDVPDYEEMPNWPFTKERASIHYKDGYTNFNFNNNGSYVFDKSEYERNKQSYVDKLNRKYKSNVTVKQTDRWLSEVDEWAEGFEKVMEAWGEDFGAKFSSQFGPEFEKKMEAWGENLGKQMEAWGEEFGKEFEKEMEAWGENFGREMEAWAEQFDEGPHGKKHNVKAYILKDKDGKKVHPDVRKTIIIKMPKGGKTDINVRHGEVKMADAYNVRAKLNYAALTANSIDGGSTLINAAYAPVYINKWNNGSLDVDYVEDCKLNEVENIVLKANSSNVQINILDREALLQGSFGNLFINKVAKDFKVVDIVLDNTNATIMLPDAGFDFYFNGRKTRLLHPKSLKLDQTNTGNRVLLRGYHKAQNNTASFKIDARYSDVTLKN
;
A
#
# COMPACT_ATOMS: atom_id res chain seq x y z
N MET A 1 14.76 17.90 -35.84
CA MET A 1 15.59 18.44 -34.74
C MET A 1 14.66 19.03 -33.69
N LEU A 2 13.99 18.14 -32.95
CA LEU A 2 13.24 18.48 -31.75
C LEU A 2 14.11 18.07 -30.57
N SER A 3 14.53 19.06 -29.80
CA SER A 3 15.21 18.84 -28.54
C SER A 3 14.18 18.36 -27.52
N VAL A 4 14.28 17.08 -27.19
CA VAL A 4 13.61 16.44 -26.05
C VAL A 4 14.13 17.12 -24.78
N ALA A 5 13.30 17.95 -24.15
CA ALA A 5 13.61 18.48 -22.82
C ALA A 5 13.28 17.42 -21.77
N LEU A 6 14.21 16.47 -21.61
CA LEU A 6 14.42 15.78 -20.35
C LEU A 6 14.69 16.86 -19.30
N ILE A 7 13.71 17.18 -18.46
CA ILE A 7 14.00 17.89 -17.21
C ILE A 7 14.61 16.84 -16.28
N LEU A 8 15.89 16.55 -16.53
CA LEU A 8 16.81 16.05 -15.52
C LEU A 8 16.90 17.14 -14.47
N SER A 9 16.01 17.10 -13.48
CA SER A 9 16.25 17.81 -12.22
C SER A 9 17.57 17.28 -11.69
N GLY A 10 18.62 18.09 -11.80
CA GLY A 10 19.95 17.73 -11.35
C GLY A 10 19.89 17.25 -9.90
N ALA A 11 20.46 16.07 -9.65
CA ALA A 11 20.64 15.55 -8.31
C ALA A 11 21.51 16.53 -7.50
N SER A 12 20.85 17.43 -6.76
CA SER A 12 21.53 18.27 -5.79
C SER A 12 21.84 17.40 -4.58
N PHE A 13 23.02 16.77 -4.59
CA PHE A 13 23.61 15.97 -3.52
C PHE A 13 23.99 16.79 -2.26
N ALA A 14 23.23 17.84 -1.92
CA ALA A 14 23.47 18.67 -0.74
C ALA A 14 22.78 18.14 0.52
N GLN A 15 21.84 17.18 0.40
CA GLN A 15 21.31 16.40 1.52
C GLN A 15 21.03 14.95 1.09
N LYS A 16 21.49 13.97 1.89
CA LYS A 16 21.57 12.52 1.60
C LYS A 16 20.20 11.82 1.53
N LYS A 17 19.41 12.08 0.49
CA LYS A 17 18.11 11.45 0.23
C LYS A 17 17.84 11.34 -1.27
N TYR A 18 17.17 10.28 -1.70
CA TYR A 18 16.61 10.17 -3.05
C TYR A 18 15.20 10.74 -3.04
N VAL A 19 14.84 11.56 -4.03
CA VAL A 19 13.49 12.13 -4.16
C VAL A 19 13.08 12.04 -5.62
N GLU A 20 11.88 11.49 -5.87
CA GLU A 20 11.27 11.47 -7.19
C GLU A 20 9.80 11.90 -7.12
N THR A 21 9.30 12.55 -8.16
CA THR A 21 7.95 13.11 -8.20
C THR A 21 7.22 12.71 -9.48
N PHE A 22 5.91 12.42 -9.34
CA PHE A 22 5.02 12.04 -10.44
C PHE A 22 3.78 12.91 -10.39
N SER A 23 3.45 13.61 -11.47
CA SER A 23 2.13 14.23 -11.63
C SER A 23 1.09 13.13 -11.84
N VAL A 24 0.00 13.16 -11.06
CA VAL A 24 -1.00 12.09 -11.00
C VAL A 24 -2.41 12.63 -11.04
N GLY A 25 -3.37 11.81 -11.50
CA GLY A 25 -4.78 12.16 -11.40
C GLY A 25 -5.40 11.76 -10.06
N ASP A 26 -6.63 12.21 -9.83
CA ASP A 26 -7.42 12.00 -8.60
C ASP A 26 -7.56 10.53 -8.16
N ASP A 27 -7.44 9.60 -9.11
CA ASP A 27 -7.69 8.17 -8.90
C ASP A 27 -6.42 7.31 -8.94
N VAL A 28 -5.28 7.94 -8.60
CA VAL A 28 -3.96 7.31 -8.58
C VAL A 28 -3.92 6.07 -7.68
N LEU A 29 -3.25 5.03 -8.17
CA LEU A 29 -2.87 3.86 -7.38
C LEU A 29 -1.39 3.92 -7.01
N VAL A 30 -1.08 3.99 -5.73
CA VAL A 30 0.29 3.85 -5.22
C VAL A 30 0.50 2.41 -4.75
N SER A 31 1.35 1.67 -5.43
CA SER A 31 1.68 0.29 -5.14
C SER A 31 3.05 0.20 -4.48
N VAL A 32 3.13 -0.42 -3.31
CA VAL A 32 4.36 -0.55 -2.52
C VAL A 32 4.61 -2.01 -2.21
N ASN A 33 5.77 -2.52 -2.59
CA ASN A 33 6.19 -3.88 -2.27
C ASN A 33 7.62 -3.90 -1.73
N THR A 34 7.76 -4.02 -0.42
CA THR A 34 9.06 -3.82 0.24
C THR A 34 9.34 -4.84 1.32
N SER A 35 10.60 -5.21 1.49
CA SER A 35 11.08 -6.03 2.60
C SER A 35 12.13 -5.29 3.42
N HIS A 36 12.17 -5.48 4.74
CA HIS A 36 13.18 -4.87 5.63
C HIS A 36 13.26 -3.33 5.49
N THR A 37 12.09 -2.71 5.35
CA THR A 37 11.92 -1.30 5.01
C THR A 37 10.74 -0.70 5.76
N HIS A 38 10.93 0.49 6.31
CA HIS A 38 9.86 1.31 6.87
C HIS A 38 9.23 2.15 5.77
N VAL A 39 7.90 2.21 5.75
CA VAL A 39 7.13 2.96 4.76
C VAL A 39 6.22 3.94 5.49
N VAL A 40 6.29 5.21 5.12
CA VAL A 40 5.48 6.29 5.69
C VAL A 40 4.65 6.89 4.58
N PHE A 41 3.33 6.91 4.75
CA PHE A 41 2.39 7.56 3.85
C PHE A 41 1.88 8.86 4.47
N GLU A 42 2.09 9.94 3.73
CA GLU A 42 1.58 11.27 4.01
C GLU A 42 0.57 11.65 2.91
N THR A 43 -0.46 12.40 3.27
CA THR A 43 -1.43 12.90 2.30
C THR A 43 -1.43 14.42 2.22
N TRP A 44 -1.67 14.94 1.02
CA TRP A 44 -1.72 16.38 0.77
C TRP A 44 -2.76 16.75 -0.29
N ASN A 45 -2.99 18.05 -0.45
CA ASN A 45 -3.88 18.60 -1.46
C ASN A 45 -3.07 19.01 -2.70
N LYS A 46 -2.32 18.08 -3.30
CA LYS A 46 -1.56 18.28 -4.54
C LYS A 46 -1.74 17.07 -5.44
N ASP A 47 -1.77 17.29 -6.75
CA ASP A 47 -1.92 16.26 -7.78
C ASP A 47 -0.56 15.63 -8.14
N VAL A 48 0.23 15.35 -7.11
CA VAL A 48 1.59 14.83 -7.23
C VAL A 48 1.78 13.73 -6.21
N VAL A 49 2.46 12.66 -6.62
CA VAL A 49 3.07 11.69 -5.70
C VAL A 49 4.56 12.01 -5.61
N GLU A 50 5.06 12.28 -4.41
CA GLU A 50 6.49 12.45 -4.12
C GLU A 50 6.96 11.25 -3.29
N VAL A 51 8.08 10.64 -3.70
CA VAL A 51 8.69 9.53 -2.98
C VAL A 51 10.09 9.91 -2.56
N GLU A 52 10.31 9.95 -1.26
CA GLU A 52 11.62 10.15 -0.64
C GLU A 52 12.14 8.82 -0.08
N ALA A 53 13.36 8.42 -0.44
CA ALA A 53 14.01 7.22 0.08
C ALA A 53 15.32 7.59 0.79
N ARG A 54 15.50 7.13 2.04
CA ARG A 54 16.63 7.53 2.89
C ARG A 54 17.15 6.42 3.80
N ILE A 55 18.44 6.52 4.11
CA ILE A 55 19.15 5.65 5.07
C ILE A 55 19.45 6.43 6.36
N GLU A 56 18.83 5.99 7.44
CA GLU A 56 19.00 6.52 8.78
C GLU A 56 19.96 5.63 9.60
N GLY A 57 20.69 6.27 10.51
CA GLY A 57 21.67 5.60 11.38
C GLY A 57 22.66 6.60 11.96
N GLU A 58 22.76 6.64 13.30
CA GLU A 58 23.52 7.66 14.05
C GLU A 58 25.03 7.61 13.78
N ASN A 59 25.57 6.44 13.47
CA ASN A 59 27.01 6.20 13.32
C ASN A 59 27.43 5.81 11.89
N LEU A 60 26.67 6.23 10.87
CA LEU A 60 26.98 5.92 9.46
C LEU A 60 27.64 7.09 8.74
N SER A 61 28.83 6.84 8.18
CA SER A 61 29.48 7.77 7.25
C SER A 61 28.68 7.92 5.94
N ALA A 62 28.96 8.97 5.18
CA ALA A 62 28.33 9.18 3.87
C ALA A 62 28.55 8.01 2.90
N ALA A 63 29.77 7.45 2.88
CA ALA A 63 30.12 6.32 2.02
C ALA A 63 29.35 5.05 2.41
N GLN A 64 29.23 4.76 3.71
CA GLN A 64 28.45 3.62 4.20
C GLN A 64 26.96 3.75 3.87
N LYS A 65 26.38 4.95 4.03
CA LYS A 65 24.97 5.17 3.65
C LYS A 65 24.75 4.94 2.16
N LYS A 66 25.69 5.38 1.31
CA LYS A 66 25.64 5.15 -0.13
C LYS A 66 25.72 3.66 -0.46
N GLU A 67 26.69 2.94 0.10
CA GLU A 67 26.82 1.49 -0.09
C GLU A 67 25.56 0.73 0.36
N ILE A 68 24.94 1.13 1.46
CA ILE A 68 23.68 0.53 1.93
C ILE A 68 22.52 0.85 0.99
N PHE A 69 22.44 2.07 0.46
CA PHE A 69 21.41 2.49 -0.48
C PHE A 69 21.57 1.77 -1.83
N ASP A 70 22.78 1.68 -2.36
CA ASP A 70 23.10 0.96 -3.61
C ASP A 70 22.75 -0.53 -3.48
N ASN A 71 22.92 -1.11 -2.28
CA ASN A 71 22.53 -2.48 -1.94
C ASN A 71 21.08 -2.61 -1.43
N TRP A 72 20.23 -1.58 -1.52
CA TRP A 72 18.84 -1.63 -1.08
C TRP A 72 17.89 -2.11 -2.18
N ASP A 73 18.35 -2.24 -3.42
CA ASP A 73 17.52 -2.71 -4.56
C ASP A 73 16.17 -1.95 -4.60
N PHE A 74 16.26 -0.63 -4.42
CA PHE A 74 15.13 0.28 -4.41
C PHE A 74 14.88 0.72 -5.85
N ASP A 75 13.65 0.55 -6.31
CA ASP A 75 13.21 0.94 -7.65
C ASP A 75 11.84 1.60 -7.56
N ILE A 76 11.60 2.53 -8.47
CA ILE A 76 10.41 3.34 -8.53
C ILE A 76 10.07 3.69 -9.98
N LEU A 77 8.82 3.47 -10.33
CA LEU A 77 8.28 3.72 -11.66
C LEU A 77 6.90 4.33 -11.52
N GLY A 78 6.59 5.35 -12.32
CA GLY A 78 5.28 5.98 -12.21
C GLY A 78 4.82 6.69 -13.46
N ASN A 79 3.50 6.85 -13.55
CA ASN A 79 2.81 7.70 -14.50
C ASN A 79 1.59 8.31 -13.82
N SER A 80 0.76 9.02 -14.60
CA SER A 80 -0.40 9.74 -14.07
C SER A 80 -1.47 8.89 -13.38
N LYS A 81 -1.45 7.56 -13.56
CA LYS A 81 -2.44 6.63 -12.97
C LYS A 81 -1.86 5.74 -11.88
N LYS A 82 -0.56 5.47 -11.91
CA LYS A 82 0.04 4.48 -11.03
C LYS A 82 1.47 4.84 -10.71
N VAL A 83 1.83 4.74 -9.44
CA VAL A 83 3.21 4.77 -8.95
C VAL A 83 3.50 3.43 -8.30
N VAL A 84 4.62 2.81 -8.65
CA VAL A 84 5.07 1.51 -8.16
C VAL A 84 6.41 1.68 -7.49
N ILE A 85 6.51 1.22 -6.26
CA ILE A 85 7.70 1.34 -5.42
C ILE A 85 8.08 -0.05 -4.93
N THR A 86 9.29 -0.48 -5.20
CA THR A 86 9.78 -1.81 -4.82
C THR A 86 11.10 -1.76 -4.09
N SER A 87 11.29 -2.68 -3.13
CA SER A 87 12.56 -2.85 -2.42
C SER A 87 12.76 -4.28 -1.95
N HIS A 88 13.85 -4.93 -2.38
CA HIS A 88 14.25 -6.27 -1.92
C HIS A 88 13.09 -7.29 -1.88
N ALA A 89 12.15 -7.14 -2.82
CA ALA A 89 10.90 -7.88 -2.79
C ALA A 89 11.02 -9.11 -3.69
N ALA A 90 11.03 -10.30 -3.09
CA ALA A 90 10.88 -11.53 -3.84
C ALA A 90 9.49 -11.58 -4.49
N GLY A 91 9.42 -11.53 -5.82
CA GLY A 91 8.29 -11.94 -6.65
C GLY A 91 6.96 -11.21 -6.40
N TRP A 92 6.67 -10.19 -7.23
CA TRP A 92 5.34 -9.59 -7.33
C TRP A 92 4.59 -10.11 -8.57
N ASN A 93 3.62 -11.01 -8.39
CA ASN A 93 2.64 -11.35 -9.42
C ASN A 93 1.51 -10.31 -9.37
N GLY A 94 1.73 -9.17 -10.02
CA GLY A 94 0.82 -8.01 -10.02
C GLY A 94 -0.47 -8.15 -10.84
N MET A 95 -1.12 -9.32 -10.85
CA MET A 95 -2.28 -9.55 -11.71
C MET A 95 -3.36 -10.49 -11.13
N GLU A 96 -3.68 -10.38 -9.83
CA GLU A 96 -4.91 -10.98 -9.26
C GLU A 96 -5.96 -9.94 -8.81
N SER A 97 -5.67 -8.65 -8.91
CA SER A 97 -6.54 -7.55 -8.43
C SER A 97 -7.69 -7.18 -9.40
N LEU A 98 -7.78 -7.83 -10.57
CA LEU A 98 -8.68 -7.42 -11.67
C LEU A 98 -10.01 -8.21 -11.76
N SER A 99 -10.30 -9.14 -10.85
CA SER A 99 -11.56 -9.90 -10.83
C SER A 99 -12.75 -9.14 -10.21
N GLY A 100 -12.58 -7.90 -9.75
CA GLY A 100 -13.63 -7.09 -9.11
C GLY A 100 -14.34 -6.05 -9.99
N LEU A 101 -14.02 -5.96 -11.28
CA LEU A 101 -14.44 -4.86 -12.18
C LEU A 101 -15.92 -4.84 -12.60
N GLY A 102 -16.79 -5.63 -11.98
CA GLY A 102 -18.24 -5.65 -12.26
C GLY A 102 -19.06 -4.55 -11.59
N ALA A 103 -18.51 -3.77 -10.65
CA ALA A 103 -19.28 -2.81 -9.84
C ALA A 103 -19.17 -1.33 -10.27
N LEU A 104 -18.37 -1.02 -11.29
CA LEU A 104 -17.99 0.34 -11.70
C LEU A 104 -18.99 1.09 -12.61
N LYS A 105 -20.28 0.73 -12.61
CA LYS A 105 -21.25 1.27 -13.59
C LYS A 105 -22.40 2.13 -13.06
N SER A 106 -22.42 2.61 -11.81
CA SER A 106 -23.64 3.27 -11.28
C SER A 106 -23.53 4.53 -10.41
N LEU A 107 -22.38 5.19 -10.30
CA LEU A 107 -22.29 6.50 -9.63
C LEU A 107 -21.37 7.40 -10.47
N GLU A 108 -21.74 7.75 -11.71
CA GLU A 108 -22.58 8.94 -11.92
C GLU A 108 -22.33 9.97 -10.80
N SER A 109 -21.27 10.78 -10.97
CA SER A 109 -21.36 12.05 -11.70
C SER A 109 -22.11 13.12 -10.90
N LEU A 110 -21.54 14.33 -10.88
CA LEU A 110 -22.26 15.60 -10.76
C LEU A 110 -22.48 16.21 -9.36
N LYS A 111 -21.55 16.13 -8.41
CA LYS A 111 -21.62 17.05 -7.24
C LYS A 111 -20.37 17.84 -6.88
N VAL A 112 -19.18 17.41 -7.30
CA VAL A 112 -17.93 18.07 -6.86
C VAL A 112 -17.40 19.09 -7.89
N LEU A 113 -17.97 19.11 -9.09
CA LEU A 113 -17.63 20.08 -10.14
C LEU A 113 -18.20 21.50 -9.89
N GLU A 114 -19.07 21.70 -8.88
CA GLU A 114 -19.74 23.00 -8.64
C GLU A 114 -18.84 24.07 -7.99
N GLN A 115 -17.62 23.74 -7.54
CA GLN A 115 -16.79 24.66 -6.74
C GLN A 115 -15.43 25.03 -7.37
N LEU A 116 -15.14 24.56 -8.58
CA LEU A 116 -13.95 24.93 -9.35
C LEU A 116 -13.84 26.37 -9.93
N PRO A 117 -14.90 27.21 -10.06
CA PRO A 117 -14.77 28.48 -10.81
C PRO A 117 -13.97 29.63 -10.19
N GLU A 118 -13.52 29.53 -8.93
CA GLU A 118 -13.02 30.71 -8.19
C GLU A 118 -11.50 30.91 -8.16
N MET A 119 -10.71 30.09 -8.88
CA MET A 119 -9.28 30.39 -9.02
C MET A 119 -9.04 31.36 -10.19
N PRO A 120 -8.44 32.55 -9.96
CA PRO A 120 -8.12 33.50 -11.03
C PRO A 120 -7.26 32.92 -12.15
N ILE A 121 -6.46 31.88 -11.86
CA ILE A 121 -5.53 31.21 -12.78
C ILE A 121 -6.22 30.13 -13.63
N LEU A 122 -7.35 29.56 -13.19
CA LEU A 122 -8.13 28.59 -13.99
C LEU A 122 -8.92 29.24 -15.14
N LYS A 123 -9.17 30.56 -15.05
CA LYS A 123 -9.84 31.32 -16.11
C LYS A 123 -9.03 31.36 -17.41
N ASP A 124 -7.71 31.32 -17.33
CA ASP A 124 -6.85 31.38 -18.52
C ASP A 124 -6.68 30.00 -19.17
N LEU A 125 -6.62 28.92 -18.37
CA LEU A 125 -6.55 27.53 -18.86
C LEU A 125 -7.87 27.04 -19.50
N THR A 126 -9.02 27.45 -18.96
CA THR A 126 -10.35 27.07 -19.49
C THR A 126 -10.68 27.69 -20.85
N THR A 127 -9.86 28.63 -21.34
CA THR A 127 -10.01 29.26 -22.66
C THR A 127 -9.09 28.67 -23.75
N MET A 128 -8.24 27.69 -23.41
CA MET A 128 -7.35 27.03 -24.36
C MET A 128 -8.00 25.75 -24.92
N ASN A 129 -8.17 25.66 -26.24
CA ASN A 129 -8.78 24.50 -26.89
C ASN A 129 -7.69 23.46 -27.26
N PHE A 130 -7.78 22.24 -26.73
CA PHE A 130 -6.81 21.15 -26.91
C PHE A 130 -7.42 19.96 -27.67
N ASP A 131 -7.73 20.13 -28.95
CA ASP A 131 -8.15 19.03 -29.83
C ASP A 131 -6.93 18.38 -30.49
N VAL A 132 -6.33 17.37 -29.83
CA VAL A 132 -5.19 16.61 -30.37
C VAL A 132 -5.61 15.19 -30.74
N VAL A 133 -5.44 14.81 -32.01
CA VAL A 133 -5.77 13.47 -32.50
C VAL A 133 -4.49 12.62 -32.52
N VAL A 134 -4.43 11.59 -31.68
CA VAL A 134 -3.31 10.64 -31.62
C VAL A 134 -3.49 9.56 -32.71
N PRO A 135 -2.50 9.31 -33.58
CA PRO A 135 -2.58 8.28 -34.62
C PRO A 135 -2.40 6.88 -34.05
N ASP A 136 -2.98 5.88 -34.73
CA ASP A 136 -2.87 4.46 -34.37
C ASP A 136 -1.42 3.97 -34.45
N VAL A 137 -1.05 3.05 -33.56
CA VAL A 137 0.28 2.42 -33.53
C VAL A 137 0.40 1.39 -34.68
N PRO A 138 1.53 1.30 -35.40
CA PRO A 138 1.66 0.41 -36.54
C PRO A 138 1.71 -1.06 -36.10
N ASP A 139 1.13 -1.94 -36.90
CA ASP A 139 1.30 -3.39 -36.79
C ASP A 139 2.69 -3.79 -37.32
N TYR A 140 3.46 -4.56 -36.55
CA TYR A 140 4.84 -4.91 -36.87
C TYR A 140 5.09 -6.41 -36.66
N GLU A 141 5.91 -7.00 -37.52
CA GLU A 141 6.00 -8.46 -37.73
C GLU A 141 6.26 -9.29 -36.47
N GLU A 142 5.75 -10.53 -36.49
CA GLU A 142 5.78 -11.48 -35.38
C GLU A 142 7.22 -11.76 -34.90
N MET A 143 7.46 -11.54 -33.60
CA MET A 143 8.74 -11.82 -32.94
C MET A 143 9.20 -13.28 -33.13
N PRO A 144 10.51 -13.53 -33.36
CA PRO A 144 11.06 -14.88 -33.44
C PRO A 144 10.72 -15.74 -32.21
N ASN A 145 10.33 -17.00 -32.43
CA ASN A 145 10.04 -17.94 -31.36
C ASN A 145 11.32 -18.40 -30.65
N TRP A 146 11.28 -18.49 -29.32
CA TRP A 146 12.39 -19.01 -28.53
C TRP A 146 12.75 -20.45 -28.96
N PRO A 147 14.03 -20.84 -28.98
CA PRO A 147 14.42 -22.09 -29.60
C PRO A 147 14.16 -23.30 -28.69
N PHE A 148 14.00 -23.10 -27.37
CA PHE A 148 13.77 -24.19 -26.40
C PHE A 148 12.27 -24.43 -26.08
N THR A 149 11.38 -23.49 -26.42
CA THR A 149 9.93 -23.50 -26.11
C THR A 149 9.19 -22.55 -27.06
N LYS A 150 7.86 -22.65 -27.20
CA LYS A 150 7.08 -21.69 -28.02
C LYS A 150 6.83 -20.34 -27.32
N GLU A 151 7.46 -20.12 -26.16
CA GLU A 151 7.19 -18.98 -25.30
C GLU A 151 8.21 -17.87 -25.56
N ARG A 152 7.84 -16.62 -25.25
CA ARG A 152 8.71 -15.46 -25.46
C ARG A 152 9.69 -15.32 -24.31
N ALA A 153 10.80 -14.65 -24.56
CA ALA A 153 11.86 -14.57 -23.59
C ALA A 153 12.58 -13.23 -23.60
N SER A 154 13.29 -12.99 -22.50
CA SER A 154 14.12 -11.81 -22.29
C SER A 154 15.59 -12.19 -22.46
N ILE A 155 16.35 -11.30 -23.10
CA ILE A 155 17.78 -11.45 -23.28
C ILE A 155 18.49 -10.53 -22.29
N HIS A 156 19.37 -11.11 -21.48
CA HIS A 156 20.28 -10.42 -20.60
C HIS A 156 21.64 -10.28 -21.27
N TYR A 157 22.01 -9.03 -21.57
CA TYR A 157 23.35 -8.65 -21.99
C TYR A 157 24.17 -8.25 -20.76
N LYS A 158 25.48 -8.11 -20.93
CA LYS A 158 26.40 -7.73 -19.84
C LYS A 158 26.06 -6.36 -19.24
N ASP A 159 25.46 -5.48 -20.04
CA ASP A 159 25.19 -4.07 -19.71
C ASP A 159 23.67 -3.79 -19.55
N GLY A 160 22.83 -4.82 -19.43
CA GLY A 160 21.39 -4.65 -19.19
C GLY A 160 20.50 -5.76 -19.76
N TYR A 161 19.18 -5.65 -19.55
CA TYR A 161 18.20 -6.57 -20.11
C TYR A 161 17.48 -5.95 -21.30
N THR A 162 17.27 -6.73 -22.35
CA THR A 162 16.31 -6.42 -23.40
C THR A 162 15.12 -7.36 -23.22
N ASN A 163 13.97 -6.78 -22.88
CA ASN A 163 12.77 -7.54 -22.55
C ASN A 163 11.80 -7.52 -23.73
N PHE A 164 11.54 -8.69 -24.30
CA PHE A 164 10.61 -8.85 -25.43
C PHE A 164 9.36 -9.65 -25.04
N ASN A 165 9.11 -9.81 -23.74
CA ASN A 165 7.96 -10.56 -23.25
C ASN A 165 6.75 -9.65 -23.00
N PHE A 166 5.72 -9.78 -23.84
CA PHE A 166 4.46 -9.06 -23.71
C PHE A 166 3.32 -9.90 -23.11
N ASN A 167 3.55 -11.21 -22.84
CA ASN A 167 2.55 -12.11 -22.26
C ASN A 167 3.04 -12.70 -20.94
N ASN A 168 2.27 -12.47 -19.88
CA ASN A 168 2.67 -12.57 -18.49
C ASN A 168 2.73 -14.01 -17.91
N ASN A 169 3.27 -14.98 -18.65
CA ASN A 169 3.56 -16.32 -18.15
C ASN A 169 5.06 -16.61 -18.27
N GLY A 170 5.80 -16.40 -17.17
CA GLY A 170 7.18 -16.83 -17.00
C GLY A 170 8.19 -16.19 -17.97
N SER A 171 8.93 -15.16 -17.54
CA SER A 171 10.06 -14.68 -18.34
C SER A 171 11.17 -15.73 -18.38
N TYR A 172 11.38 -16.36 -19.54
CA TYR A 172 12.59 -17.12 -19.81
C TYR A 172 13.74 -16.12 -19.98
N VAL A 173 14.82 -16.26 -19.22
CA VAL A 173 15.98 -15.37 -19.31
C VAL A 173 17.09 -16.08 -20.05
N PHE A 174 17.54 -15.48 -21.16
CA PHE A 174 18.75 -15.88 -21.89
C PHE A 174 19.88 -14.98 -21.48
N ASP A 175 20.90 -15.52 -20.84
CA ASP A 175 22.10 -14.75 -20.51
C ASP A 175 23.11 -14.89 -21.66
N LYS A 176 23.15 -13.87 -22.54
CA LYS A 176 24.08 -13.84 -23.68
C LYS A 176 25.52 -13.83 -23.18
N SER A 177 25.78 -13.22 -22.03
CA SER A 177 27.12 -13.16 -21.43
C SER A 177 27.60 -14.50 -20.89
N GLU A 178 26.72 -15.27 -20.23
CA GLU A 178 27.02 -16.63 -19.77
C GLU A 178 27.16 -17.59 -20.96
N TYR A 179 26.28 -17.44 -21.95
CA TYR A 179 26.33 -18.22 -23.19
C TYR A 179 27.66 -18.05 -23.92
N GLU A 180 28.12 -16.82 -24.13
CA GLU A 180 29.39 -16.56 -24.84
C GLU A 180 30.63 -17.08 -24.09
N ARG A 181 30.57 -17.21 -22.75
CA ARG A 181 31.68 -17.79 -21.98
C ARG A 181 31.84 -19.28 -22.21
N ASN A 182 30.75 -20.02 -22.36
CA ASN A 182 30.77 -21.46 -22.68
C ASN A 182 29.44 -21.91 -23.31
N LYS A 183 29.37 -21.79 -24.64
CA LYS A 183 28.15 -22.02 -25.42
C LYS A 183 27.55 -23.41 -25.21
N GLN A 184 28.39 -24.44 -25.26
CA GLN A 184 27.94 -25.83 -25.16
C GLN A 184 27.36 -26.12 -23.77
N SER A 185 28.09 -25.76 -22.71
CA SER A 185 27.65 -25.98 -21.32
C SER A 185 26.33 -25.25 -21.02
N TYR A 186 26.19 -24.03 -21.52
CA TYR A 186 24.99 -23.21 -21.33
C TYR A 186 23.78 -23.81 -22.07
N VAL A 187 23.96 -24.23 -23.32
CA VAL A 187 22.90 -24.91 -24.08
C VAL A 187 22.51 -26.24 -23.45
N ASP A 188 23.48 -27.03 -22.95
CA ASP A 188 23.20 -28.28 -22.26
C ASP A 188 22.42 -28.07 -20.95
N LYS A 189 22.70 -26.96 -20.25
CA LYS A 189 21.97 -26.53 -19.04
C LYS A 189 20.53 -26.17 -19.39
N LEU A 190 20.30 -25.39 -20.45
CA LEU A 190 18.96 -25.00 -20.89
C LEU A 190 18.17 -26.20 -21.45
N ASN A 191 18.82 -27.09 -22.20
CA ASN A 191 18.20 -28.33 -22.68
C ASN A 191 17.73 -29.22 -21.54
N ARG A 192 18.53 -29.37 -20.48
CA ARG A 192 18.13 -30.09 -19.27
C ARG A 192 16.97 -29.41 -18.55
N LYS A 193 17.01 -28.08 -18.43
CA LYS A 193 15.98 -27.29 -17.76
C LYS A 193 14.63 -27.35 -18.47
N TYR A 194 14.63 -27.23 -19.79
CA TYR A 194 13.42 -27.15 -20.61
C TYR A 194 13.05 -28.47 -21.30
N LYS A 195 13.79 -29.55 -21.01
CA LYS A 195 13.60 -30.88 -21.60
C LYS A 195 13.58 -30.83 -23.14
N SER A 196 14.50 -30.07 -23.72
CA SER A 196 14.64 -29.85 -25.16
C SER A 196 15.96 -30.44 -25.68
N ASN A 197 16.15 -30.41 -27.00
CA ASN A 197 17.36 -30.89 -27.68
C ASN A 197 17.85 -29.88 -28.73
N VAL A 198 18.06 -28.63 -28.30
CA VAL A 198 18.54 -27.52 -29.13
C VAL A 198 20.06 -27.56 -29.22
N THR A 199 20.61 -27.29 -30.40
CA THR A 199 22.07 -27.21 -30.59
C THR A 199 22.60 -25.80 -30.39
N VAL A 200 23.90 -25.66 -30.11
CA VAL A 200 24.59 -24.36 -30.07
C VAL A 200 24.33 -23.57 -31.35
N LYS A 201 24.44 -24.22 -32.51
CA LYS A 201 24.20 -23.60 -33.82
C LYS A 201 22.77 -23.06 -34.00
N GLN A 202 21.76 -23.76 -33.46
CA GLN A 202 20.37 -23.27 -33.49
C GLN A 202 20.17 -22.08 -32.54
N THR A 203 20.87 -22.06 -31.42
CA THR A 203 20.82 -20.95 -30.46
C THR A 203 21.51 -19.70 -31.03
N ASP A 204 22.67 -19.84 -31.66
CA ASP A 204 23.36 -18.75 -32.37
C ASP A 204 22.49 -18.14 -33.48
N ARG A 205 21.80 -19.00 -34.25
CA ARG A 205 20.89 -18.55 -35.31
C ARG A 205 19.71 -17.75 -34.74
N TRP A 206 19.09 -18.25 -33.67
CA TRP A 206 17.99 -17.56 -33.03
C TRP A 206 18.40 -16.18 -32.48
N LEU A 207 19.61 -16.07 -31.89
CA LEU A 207 20.14 -14.77 -31.45
C LEU A 207 20.27 -13.77 -32.60
N SER A 208 20.71 -14.23 -33.77
CA SER A 208 20.78 -13.39 -34.98
C SER A 208 19.41 -12.93 -35.44
N GLU A 209 18.40 -13.82 -35.42
CA GLU A 209 17.02 -13.49 -35.80
C GLU A 209 16.39 -12.46 -34.83
N VAL A 210 16.74 -12.52 -33.54
CA VAL A 210 16.31 -11.51 -32.55
C VAL A 210 17.01 -10.17 -32.77
N ASP A 211 18.33 -10.18 -32.98
CA ASP A 211 19.09 -8.95 -33.22
C ASP A 211 18.56 -8.24 -34.50
N GLU A 212 18.27 -8.99 -35.59
CA GLU A 212 17.66 -8.44 -36.82
C GLU A 212 16.24 -7.90 -36.62
N TRP A 213 15.38 -8.62 -35.89
CA TRP A 213 14.02 -8.17 -35.60
C TRP A 213 14.00 -6.89 -34.75
N ALA A 214 14.90 -6.78 -33.76
CA ALA A 214 14.99 -5.62 -32.88
C ALA A 214 15.37 -4.34 -33.66
N GLU A 215 16.33 -4.44 -34.58
CA GLU A 215 16.68 -3.33 -35.47
C GLU A 215 15.53 -2.91 -36.38
N GLY A 216 14.71 -3.85 -36.85
CA GLY A 216 13.52 -3.57 -37.65
C GLY A 216 12.44 -2.83 -36.85
N PHE A 217 12.18 -3.27 -35.63
CA PHE A 217 11.22 -2.64 -34.72
C PHE A 217 11.58 -1.20 -34.38
N GLU A 218 12.85 -0.94 -34.05
CA GLU A 218 13.34 0.40 -33.71
C GLU A 218 13.06 1.39 -34.85
N LYS A 219 13.33 1.01 -36.11
CA LYS A 219 13.07 1.83 -37.30
C LYS A 219 11.58 2.13 -37.51
N VAL A 220 10.71 1.16 -37.28
CA VAL A 220 9.25 1.34 -37.44
C VAL A 220 8.70 2.28 -36.38
N MET A 221 9.16 2.14 -35.13
CA MET A 221 8.74 3.01 -34.03
C MET A 221 9.30 4.42 -34.14
N GLU A 222 10.53 4.57 -34.64
CA GLU A 222 11.13 5.87 -34.95
C GLU A 222 10.29 6.60 -36.01
N ALA A 223 9.95 5.93 -37.13
CA ALA A 223 9.12 6.52 -38.18
C ALA A 223 7.71 6.90 -37.70
N TRP A 224 7.08 6.08 -36.86
CA TRP A 224 5.79 6.42 -36.24
C TRP A 224 5.91 7.62 -35.30
N GLY A 225 6.97 7.66 -34.48
CA GLY A 225 7.23 8.77 -33.55
C GLY A 225 7.48 10.09 -34.28
N GLU A 226 8.19 10.05 -35.41
CA GLU A 226 8.38 11.21 -36.29
C GLU A 226 7.05 11.72 -36.89
N ASP A 227 6.18 10.83 -37.38
CA ASP A 227 4.86 11.19 -37.92
C ASP A 227 3.92 11.77 -36.84
N PHE A 228 3.91 11.18 -35.65
CA PHE A 228 3.20 11.72 -34.49
C PHE A 228 3.70 13.11 -34.10
N GLY A 229 5.02 13.27 -33.97
CA GLY A 229 5.66 14.52 -33.61
C GLY A 229 5.40 15.63 -34.63
N ALA A 230 5.41 15.30 -35.93
CA ALA A 230 5.10 16.24 -37.01
C ALA A 230 3.63 16.70 -36.96
N LYS A 231 2.69 15.77 -36.76
CA LYS A 231 1.26 16.09 -36.62
C LYS A 231 1.00 16.97 -35.39
N PHE A 232 1.62 16.63 -34.26
CA PHE A 232 1.55 17.39 -33.01
C PHE A 232 2.10 18.82 -33.18
N SER A 233 3.29 18.97 -33.77
CA SER A 233 3.91 20.27 -34.02
C SER A 233 3.13 21.13 -35.02
N SER A 234 2.45 20.54 -36.00
CA SER A 234 1.62 21.31 -36.95
C SER A 234 0.36 21.90 -36.33
N GLN A 235 -0.22 21.25 -35.31
CA GLN A 235 -1.42 21.71 -34.62
C GLN A 235 -1.11 22.81 -33.59
N PHE A 236 0.10 22.84 -33.04
CA PHE A 236 0.54 23.83 -32.05
C PHE A 236 1.80 24.55 -32.54
N GLY A 237 1.59 25.62 -33.31
CA GLY A 237 2.66 26.42 -33.89
C GLY A 237 3.40 27.33 -32.89
N PRO A 238 4.29 28.22 -33.37
CA PRO A 238 5.17 29.06 -32.54
C PRO A 238 4.47 29.97 -31.52
N GLU A 239 3.18 30.27 -31.71
CA GLU A 239 2.39 31.04 -30.75
C GLU A 239 2.03 30.25 -29.49
N PHE A 240 1.91 28.93 -29.59
CA PHE A 240 1.66 28.06 -28.44
C PHE A 240 2.90 27.98 -27.56
N GLU A 241 4.08 27.84 -28.16
CA GLU A 241 5.37 27.79 -27.48
C GLU A 241 5.64 29.08 -26.67
N LYS A 242 5.42 30.26 -27.28
CA LYS A 242 5.54 31.55 -26.58
C LYS A 242 4.56 31.72 -25.41
N LYS A 243 3.32 31.22 -25.55
CA LYS A 243 2.33 31.28 -24.47
C LYS A 243 2.71 30.35 -23.31
N MET A 244 3.26 29.18 -23.62
CA MET A 244 3.71 28.21 -22.62
C MET A 244 4.98 28.66 -21.89
N GLU A 245 5.93 29.31 -22.56
CA GLU A 245 7.12 29.89 -21.91
C GLU A 245 6.73 31.00 -20.92
N ALA A 246 5.88 31.94 -21.34
CA ALA A 246 5.44 33.05 -20.48
C ALA A 246 4.61 32.55 -19.28
N TRP A 247 3.81 31.50 -19.47
CA TRP A 247 3.07 30.85 -18.39
C TRP A 247 4.03 30.13 -17.41
N GLY A 248 4.99 29.36 -17.93
CA GLY A 248 5.97 28.62 -17.13
C GLY A 248 6.87 29.51 -16.29
N GLU A 249 7.35 30.64 -16.82
CA GLU A 249 8.14 31.60 -16.04
C GLU A 249 7.35 32.26 -14.91
N ASN A 250 6.07 32.57 -15.14
CA ASN A 250 5.23 33.22 -14.14
C ASN A 250 4.80 32.24 -13.03
N LEU A 251 4.55 30.97 -13.41
CA LEU A 251 4.29 29.88 -12.47
C LEU A 251 5.54 29.57 -11.63
N GLY A 252 6.72 29.51 -12.23
CA GLY A 252 7.98 29.24 -11.53
C GLY A 252 8.29 30.27 -10.44
N LYS A 253 8.11 31.56 -10.75
CA LYS A 253 8.32 32.64 -9.77
C LYS A 253 7.31 32.63 -8.62
N GLN A 254 6.07 32.23 -8.88
CA GLN A 254 5.04 32.11 -7.84
C GLN A 254 5.24 30.85 -6.98
N MET A 255 5.75 29.76 -7.57
CA MET A 255 6.07 28.52 -6.85
C MET A 255 7.33 28.63 -5.99
N GLU A 256 8.35 29.40 -6.41
CA GLU A 256 9.52 29.70 -5.58
C GLU A 256 9.13 30.51 -4.34
N ALA A 257 8.30 31.56 -4.49
CA ALA A 257 7.83 32.36 -3.37
C ALA A 257 6.95 31.56 -2.39
N TRP A 258 6.07 30.70 -2.92
CA TRP A 258 5.24 29.80 -2.11
C TRP A 258 6.08 28.72 -1.38
N GLY A 259 7.09 28.17 -2.05
CA GLY A 259 7.98 27.15 -1.49
C GLY A 259 8.85 27.67 -0.34
N GLU A 260 9.31 28.92 -0.40
CA GLU A 260 10.12 29.54 0.67
C GLU A 260 9.32 29.86 1.94
N GLU A 261 8.02 30.16 1.84
CA GLU A 261 7.12 30.38 2.98
C GLU A 261 6.57 29.06 3.54
N PHE A 262 6.09 28.16 2.67
CA PHE A 262 5.50 26.88 3.09
C PHE A 262 6.53 25.91 3.71
N GLY A 263 7.76 25.89 3.19
CA GLY A 263 8.82 25.00 3.69
C GLY A 263 9.23 25.27 5.14
N LYS A 264 9.17 26.54 5.59
CA LYS A 264 9.57 26.94 6.94
C LYS A 264 8.47 26.74 7.99
N GLU A 265 7.20 26.76 7.60
CA GLU A 265 6.06 26.47 8.49
C GLU A 265 5.80 24.96 8.58
N PHE A 266 5.87 24.24 7.46
CA PHE A 266 5.62 22.79 7.39
C PHE A 266 6.67 21.94 8.15
N GLU A 267 7.95 22.33 8.12
CA GLU A 267 9.02 21.62 8.85
C GLU A 267 8.83 21.72 10.38
N LYS A 268 8.37 22.88 10.88
CA LYS A 268 8.01 23.09 12.29
C LYS A 268 6.73 22.37 12.70
N GLU A 269 5.74 22.30 11.82
CA GLU A 269 4.47 21.61 12.10
C GLU A 269 4.64 20.08 12.08
N MET A 270 5.54 19.53 11.26
CA MET A 270 5.76 18.09 11.13
C MET A 270 6.67 17.50 12.23
N GLU A 271 7.69 18.23 12.71
CA GLU A 271 8.44 17.82 13.92
C GLU A 271 7.52 17.81 15.15
N ALA A 272 6.65 18.82 15.29
CA ALA A 272 5.66 18.87 16.34
C ALA A 272 4.59 17.77 16.20
N TRP A 273 4.11 17.47 14.99
CA TRP A 273 3.13 16.40 14.74
C TRP A 273 3.71 15.02 15.03
N GLY A 274 4.92 14.70 14.56
CA GLY A 274 5.57 13.40 14.80
C GLY A 274 5.87 13.14 16.28
N GLU A 275 6.35 14.15 17.01
CA GLU A 275 6.58 14.06 18.45
C GLU A 275 5.28 14.05 19.28
N ASN A 276 4.25 14.80 18.86
CA ASN A 276 2.95 14.81 19.55
C ASN A 276 2.17 13.53 19.30
N PHE A 277 2.13 13.02 18.06
CA PHE A 277 1.47 11.76 17.73
C PHE A 277 2.15 10.58 18.41
N GLY A 278 3.48 10.53 18.42
CA GLY A 278 4.24 9.52 19.17
C GLY A 278 3.90 9.54 20.67
N ARG A 279 3.90 10.73 21.29
CA ARG A 279 3.51 10.90 22.70
C ARG A 279 2.04 10.60 22.97
N GLU A 280 1.13 10.96 22.08
CA GLU A 280 -0.30 10.69 22.21
C GLU A 280 -0.58 9.19 22.09
N MET A 281 0.09 8.50 21.17
CA MET A 281 -0.02 7.04 21.02
C MET A 281 0.66 6.29 22.17
N GLU A 282 1.79 6.77 22.69
CA GLU A 282 2.44 6.23 23.88
C GLU A 282 1.57 6.44 25.13
N ALA A 283 1.05 7.66 25.36
CA ALA A 283 0.16 7.96 26.47
C ALA A 283 -1.18 7.21 26.38
N TRP A 284 -1.70 7.01 25.17
CA TRP A 284 -2.86 6.16 24.91
C TRP A 284 -2.54 4.69 25.21
N ALA A 285 -1.38 4.17 24.75
CA ALA A 285 -0.94 2.81 25.05
C ALA A 285 -0.73 2.56 26.56
N GLU A 286 -0.22 3.55 27.30
CA GLU A 286 -0.06 3.50 28.75
C GLU A 286 -1.40 3.41 29.50
N GLN A 287 -2.47 4.07 29.00
CA GLN A 287 -3.82 3.95 29.56
C GLN A 287 -4.40 2.52 29.45
N PHE A 288 -3.87 1.69 28.55
CA PHE A 288 -4.22 0.28 28.42
C PHE A 288 -3.35 -0.66 29.26
N ASP A 289 -2.18 -0.20 29.71
CA ASP A 289 -1.23 -0.99 30.52
C ASP A 289 -1.60 -1.02 32.02
N GLU A 290 -2.52 -0.16 32.46
CA GLU A 290 -3.06 -0.15 33.84
C GLU A 290 -4.17 -1.18 34.11
N GLY A 291 -4.53 -2.00 33.11
CA GLY A 291 -5.43 -3.15 33.26
C GLY A 291 -4.72 -4.41 33.84
N PRO A 292 -5.45 -5.40 34.38
CA PRO A 292 -4.88 -6.51 35.18
C PRO A 292 -3.98 -7.53 34.41
N HIS A 293 -3.52 -7.22 33.20
CA HIS A 293 -2.80 -8.16 32.34
C HIS A 293 -1.46 -7.65 31.74
N GLY A 294 -0.87 -6.58 32.26
CA GLY A 294 0.48 -6.13 31.87
C GLY A 294 1.58 -7.15 32.21
N LYS A 295 2.01 -7.96 31.24
CA LYS A 295 3.28 -8.69 31.30
C LYS A 295 4.15 -8.34 30.08
N LYS A 296 5.27 -7.67 30.36
CA LYS A 296 6.33 -7.32 29.42
C LYS A 296 6.95 -8.56 28.75
N HIS A 297 6.88 -8.65 27.43
CA HIS A 297 7.67 -9.60 26.64
C HIS A 297 9.00 -8.97 26.20
N ASN A 298 10.09 -9.45 26.80
CA ASN A 298 11.47 -9.16 26.38
C ASN A 298 11.79 -9.95 25.11
N VAL A 299 11.84 -9.30 23.94
CA VAL A 299 12.36 -9.90 22.71
C VAL A 299 13.87 -9.66 22.63
N LYS A 300 14.65 -10.73 22.82
CA LYS A 300 16.11 -10.74 22.56
C LYS A 300 16.36 -11.15 21.11
N ALA A 301 16.92 -10.25 20.30
CA ALA A 301 17.41 -10.54 18.96
C ALA A 301 18.88 -11.01 18.97
N TYR A 302 19.22 -11.91 18.04
CA TYR A 302 20.53 -12.57 17.89
C TYR A 302 21.56 -11.68 17.15
N ILE A 303 22.84 -11.78 17.53
CA ILE A 303 23.96 -10.90 17.12
C ILE A 303 24.90 -11.61 16.12
N LEU A 304 25.34 -10.92 15.06
CA LEU A 304 26.49 -11.29 14.21
C LEU A 304 27.65 -10.28 14.41
N LYS A 305 28.92 -10.72 14.25
CA LYS A 305 30.17 -9.98 14.58
C LYS A 305 30.97 -9.58 13.32
N ASP A 306 31.77 -8.50 13.41
CA ASP A 306 32.72 -8.00 12.40
C ASP A 306 34.19 -8.50 12.63
N LYS A 307 35.05 -8.33 11.62
CA LYS A 307 36.45 -8.77 11.40
C LYS A 307 37.49 -8.27 12.41
N ASP A 308 37.20 -7.24 13.20
CA ASP A 308 38.03 -6.80 14.34
C ASP A 308 37.44 -7.23 15.71
N GLY A 309 36.41 -8.07 15.73
CA GLY A 309 35.80 -8.59 16.96
C GLY A 309 35.05 -7.54 17.81
N LYS A 310 34.97 -6.28 17.36
CA LYS A 310 34.13 -5.23 17.97
C LYS A 310 32.72 -5.26 17.40
N LYS A 311 31.74 -5.27 18.31
CA LYS A 311 30.31 -5.15 17.99
C LYS A 311 30.04 -3.73 17.47
N VAL A 312 29.59 -3.62 16.22
CA VAL A 312 28.94 -2.39 15.74
C VAL A 312 27.73 -2.84 14.95
N HIS A 313 26.55 -2.83 15.59
CA HIS A 313 25.31 -2.66 14.87
C HIS A 313 25.08 -1.14 14.85
N PRO A 314 25.34 -0.42 13.76
CA PRO A 314 24.57 0.80 13.58
C PRO A 314 23.12 0.35 13.40
N ASP A 315 22.20 0.92 14.18
CA ASP A 315 20.76 0.82 13.89
C ASP A 315 20.51 1.48 12.52
N VAL A 316 20.66 0.69 11.46
CA VAL A 316 20.44 1.13 10.09
C VAL A 316 18.96 0.98 9.80
N ARG A 317 18.28 2.09 9.56
CA ARG A 317 16.87 2.10 9.14
C ARG A 317 16.77 2.56 7.69
N LYS A 318 16.05 1.78 6.90
CA LYS A 318 15.68 2.08 5.51
C LYS A 318 14.26 2.61 5.53
N THR A 319 14.08 3.85 5.08
CA THR A 319 12.78 4.53 5.17
C THR A 319 12.39 5.07 3.80
N ILE A 320 11.17 4.75 3.38
CA ILE A 320 10.50 5.33 2.21
C ILE A 320 9.36 6.21 2.72
N ILE A 321 9.35 7.48 2.35
CA ILE A 321 8.27 8.42 2.63
C ILE A 321 7.56 8.69 1.32
N ILE A 322 6.25 8.55 1.32
CA ILE A 322 5.38 8.68 0.15
C ILE A 322 4.37 9.75 0.48
N LYS A 323 4.47 10.90 -0.18
CA LYS A 323 3.47 11.96 -0.12
C LYS A 323 2.55 11.82 -1.31
N MET A 324 1.25 11.73 -1.08
CA MET A 324 0.29 11.46 -2.15
C MET A 324 -1.00 12.29 -2.00
N PRO A 325 -1.77 12.49 -3.09
CA PRO A 325 -3.05 13.18 -3.00
C PRO A 325 -3.99 12.47 -2.02
N LYS A 326 -4.81 13.25 -1.31
CA LYS A 326 -5.90 12.69 -0.50
C LYS A 326 -6.85 11.89 -1.39
N GLY A 327 -7.32 10.74 -0.89
CA GLY A 327 -8.21 9.84 -1.62
C GLY A 327 -7.51 8.89 -2.60
N GLY A 328 -6.20 9.06 -2.84
CA GLY A 328 -5.43 8.11 -3.63
C GLY A 328 -5.47 6.70 -3.03
N LYS A 329 -5.55 5.69 -3.90
CA LYS A 329 -5.64 4.28 -3.50
C LYS A 329 -4.25 3.72 -3.23
N THR A 330 -4.14 2.81 -2.28
CA THR A 330 -2.86 2.14 -1.98
C THR A 330 -2.98 0.62 -2.05
N ASP A 331 -1.96 -0.01 -2.64
CA ASP A 331 -1.78 -1.47 -2.65
C ASP A 331 -0.41 -1.79 -2.04
N ILE A 332 -0.41 -2.29 -0.81
CA ILE A 332 0.76 -2.35 0.07
C ILE A 332 1.06 -3.82 0.38
N ASN A 333 2.30 -4.22 0.17
CA ASN A 333 2.84 -5.49 0.66
C ASN A 333 4.17 -5.23 1.34
N VAL A 334 4.18 -5.32 2.66
CA VAL A 334 5.37 -5.05 3.45
C VAL A 334 5.70 -6.26 4.31
N ARG A 335 6.95 -6.69 4.24
CA ARG A 335 7.48 -7.77 5.06
C ARG A 335 8.64 -7.26 5.91
N HIS A 336 8.63 -7.55 7.22
CA HIS A 336 9.68 -7.11 8.15
C HIS A 336 9.91 -5.58 8.09
N GLY A 337 9.07 -4.79 8.74
CA GLY A 337 9.19 -3.34 8.67
C GLY A 337 8.15 -2.62 9.53
N GLU A 338 7.88 -1.37 9.19
CA GLU A 338 6.79 -0.61 9.78
C GLU A 338 6.08 0.16 8.67
N VAL A 339 4.76 0.23 8.76
CA VAL A 339 3.93 1.05 7.89
C VAL A 339 3.26 2.10 8.75
N LYS A 340 3.51 3.37 8.45
CA LYS A 340 2.83 4.51 9.07
C LYS A 340 1.96 5.19 8.04
N MET A 341 0.72 5.52 8.39
CA MET A 341 -0.20 6.25 7.52
C MET A 341 -0.83 7.41 8.29
N ALA A 342 -0.78 8.62 7.73
CA ALA A 342 -1.54 9.73 8.27
C ALA A 342 -3.04 9.48 8.03
N ASP A 343 -3.51 9.73 6.81
CA ASP A 343 -4.88 9.42 6.39
C ASP A 343 -4.84 8.43 5.23
N ALA A 344 -5.64 7.37 5.33
CA ALA A 344 -5.63 6.29 4.37
C ALA A 344 -7.04 6.01 3.84
N TYR A 345 -7.18 5.90 2.52
CA TYR A 345 -8.47 5.71 1.86
C TYR A 345 -8.43 4.52 0.90
N ASN A 346 -9.39 3.59 1.03
CA ASN A 346 -9.48 2.37 0.22
C ASN A 346 -8.16 1.59 0.13
N VAL A 347 -7.50 1.40 1.28
CA VAL A 347 -6.22 0.72 1.39
C VAL A 347 -6.39 -0.78 1.15
N ARG A 348 -5.52 -1.37 0.34
CA ARG A 348 -5.31 -2.82 0.28
C ARG A 348 -3.94 -3.13 0.83
N ALA A 349 -3.84 -3.85 1.95
CA ALA A 349 -2.56 -4.13 2.58
C ALA A 349 -2.37 -5.60 2.97
N LYS A 350 -1.18 -6.13 2.71
CA LYS A 350 -0.66 -7.40 3.22
C LYS A 350 0.61 -7.13 4.02
N LEU A 351 0.52 -7.24 5.33
CA LEU A 351 1.60 -6.86 6.26
C LEU A 351 2.03 -8.11 7.04
N ASN A 352 3.28 -8.53 6.85
CA ASN A 352 3.83 -9.73 7.51
C ASN A 352 5.06 -9.37 8.32
N TYR A 353 5.01 -9.54 9.64
CA TYR A 353 6.05 -9.05 10.55
C TYR A 353 6.31 -7.55 10.37
N ALA A 354 5.29 -6.81 9.98
CA ALA A 354 5.35 -5.38 9.73
C ALA A 354 4.30 -4.68 10.60
N ALA A 355 4.76 -3.81 11.51
CA ALA A 355 3.85 -3.07 12.38
C ALA A 355 3.06 -2.05 11.56
N LEU A 356 1.78 -1.86 11.89
CA LEU A 356 0.93 -0.86 11.26
C LEU A 356 0.54 0.20 12.28
N THR A 357 0.79 1.47 11.96
CA THR A 357 0.24 2.60 12.69
C THR A 357 -0.50 3.53 11.72
N ALA A 358 -1.76 3.85 11.98
CA ALA A 358 -2.52 4.78 11.15
C ALA A 358 -3.32 5.78 11.99
N ASN A 359 -3.35 7.05 11.57
CA ASN A 359 -4.21 8.03 12.21
C ASN A 359 -5.67 7.89 11.76
N SER A 360 -5.93 7.81 10.45
CA SER A 360 -7.27 7.47 9.95
C SER A 360 -7.27 6.46 8.82
N ILE A 361 -8.24 5.55 8.84
CA ILE A 361 -8.51 4.57 7.79
C ILE A 361 -9.98 4.66 7.40
N ASP A 362 -10.24 4.85 6.12
CA ASP A 362 -11.58 4.98 5.56
C ASP A 362 -11.68 4.35 4.17
N GLY A 363 -12.89 4.28 3.64
CA GLY A 363 -13.21 3.71 2.33
C GLY A 363 -13.77 2.31 2.46
N GLY A 364 -14.98 2.09 1.92
CA GLY A 364 -15.66 0.79 1.99
C GLY A 364 -14.96 -0.35 1.23
N SER A 365 -13.92 -0.03 0.43
CA SER A 365 -13.08 -1.05 -0.23
C SER A 365 -11.77 -1.33 0.51
N THR A 366 -11.59 -0.77 1.72
CA THR A 366 -10.42 -1.03 2.55
C THR A 366 -10.37 -2.49 3.01
N LEU A 367 -9.22 -3.12 2.79
CA LEU A 367 -8.91 -4.50 3.19
C LEU A 367 -7.47 -4.56 3.70
N ILE A 368 -7.28 -4.79 4.99
CA ILE A 368 -5.97 -4.87 5.61
C ILE A 368 -5.80 -6.25 6.24
N ASN A 369 -4.76 -6.96 5.82
CA ASN A 369 -4.36 -8.24 6.36
C ASN A 369 -3.01 -8.07 7.06
N ALA A 370 -2.99 -8.15 8.39
CA ALA A 370 -1.79 -7.95 9.19
C ALA A 370 -1.47 -9.20 10.02
N ALA A 371 -0.19 -9.57 10.06
CA ALA A 371 0.25 -10.76 10.77
C ALA A 371 1.58 -10.56 11.52
N TYR A 372 1.68 -11.19 12.69
CA TYR A 372 2.89 -11.30 13.52
C TYR A 372 3.49 -9.99 14.04
N ALA A 373 2.80 -8.85 13.88
CA ALA A 373 3.27 -7.55 14.35
C ALA A 373 2.10 -6.68 14.84
N PRO A 374 2.36 -5.70 15.71
CA PRO A 374 1.31 -4.85 16.29
C PRO A 374 0.56 -4.01 15.25
N VAL A 375 -0.70 -3.71 15.56
CA VAL A 375 -1.59 -2.85 14.76
C VAL A 375 -2.20 -1.78 15.64
N TYR A 376 -1.95 -0.52 15.33
CA TYR A 376 -2.46 0.64 16.06
C TYR A 376 -3.18 1.59 15.13
N ILE A 377 -4.48 1.77 15.33
CA ILE A 377 -5.29 2.65 14.47
C ILE A 377 -6.09 3.59 15.35
N ASN A 378 -5.89 4.89 15.15
CA ASN A 378 -6.59 5.90 15.93
C ASN A 378 -8.06 6.02 15.49
N LYS A 379 -8.34 6.12 14.18
CA LYS A 379 -9.72 6.18 13.67
C LYS A 379 -9.96 5.21 12.51
N TRP A 380 -10.93 4.33 12.68
CA TRP A 380 -11.41 3.41 11.66
C TRP A 380 -12.85 3.75 11.26
N ASN A 381 -13.03 4.35 10.09
CA ASN A 381 -14.35 4.75 9.62
C ASN A 381 -15.09 3.60 8.92
N ASN A 382 -14.41 2.91 7.99
CA ASN A 382 -15.01 1.85 7.19
C ASN A 382 -13.94 0.89 6.63
N GLY A 383 -14.25 -0.40 6.56
CA GLY A 383 -13.40 -1.41 5.92
C GLY A 383 -13.37 -2.76 6.62
N SER A 384 -12.48 -3.64 6.13
CA SER A 384 -12.18 -4.94 6.71
C SER A 384 -10.75 -5.02 7.27
N LEU A 385 -10.60 -5.60 8.46
CA LEU A 385 -9.33 -5.86 9.13
C LEU A 385 -9.21 -7.35 9.51
N ASP A 386 -8.24 -8.03 8.91
CA ASP A 386 -7.87 -9.39 9.24
C ASP A 386 -6.53 -9.38 10.00
N VAL A 387 -6.52 -9.93 11.21
CA VAL A 387 -5.33 -10.04 12.06
C VAL A 387 -5.02 -11.49 12.43
N ASP A 388 -3.82 -11.93 12.10
CA ASP A 388 -3.34 -13.30 12.34
C ASP A 388 -2.08 -13.28 13.23
N TYR A 389 -2.14 -13.92 14.41
CA TYR A 389 -1.03 -13.98 15.36
C TYR A 389 -0.53 -12.60 15.81
N VAL A 390 -1.45 -11.64 16.00
CA VAL A 390 -1.15 -10.29 16.46
C VAL A 390 -1.37 -10.19 17.96
N GLU A 391 -0.29 -10.01 18.72
CA GLU A 391 -0.35 -9.93 20.18
C GLU A 391 -0.98 -8.63 20.70
N ASP A 392 -0.83 -7.52 19.96
CA ASP A 392 -1.34 -6.19 20.31
C ASP A 392 -2.01 -5.53 19.08
N CYS A 393 -3.33 -5.67 18.98
CA CYS A 393 -4.15 -4.96 18.00
C CYS A 393 -5.10 -4.02 18.75
N LYS A 394 -5.00 -2.74 18.42
CA LYS A 394 -5.47 -1.65 19.27
C LYS A 394 -6.12 -0.60 18.36
N LEU A 395 -7.44 -0.50 18.46
CA LEU A 395 -8.29 0.40 17.68
C LEU A 395 -8.92 1.42 18.63
N ASN A 396 -8.69 2.71 18.43
CA ASN A 396 -9.25 3.73 19.31
C ASN A 396 -10.73 4.01 18.98
N GLU A 397 -11.03 4.68 17.88
CA GLU A 397 -12.41 4.96 17.45
C GLU A 397 -12.76 4.12 16.22
N VAL A 398 -13.88 3.39 16.27
CA VAL A 398 -14.33 2.50 15.20
C VAL A 398 -15.78 2.79 14.85
N GLU A 399 -16.04 3.31 13.63
CA GLU A 399 -17.39 3.57 13.14
C GLU A 399 -18.02 2.31 12.54
N ASN A 400 -17.47 1.80 11.43
CA ASN A 400 -17.96 0.59 10.75
C ASN A 400 -16.81 -0.39 10.47
N ILE A 401 -16.87 -1.61 10.99
CA ILE A 401 -15.80 -2.60 10.79
C ILE A 401 -16.29 -4.01 10.54
N VAL A 402 -15.61 -4.71 9.63
CA VAL A 402 -15.57 -6.17 9.60
C VAL A 402 -14.20 -6.60 10.09
N LEU A 403 -14.14 -7.29 11.24
CA LEU A 403 -12.88 -7.69 11.85
C LEU A 403 -12.83 -9.20 12.01
N LYS A 404 -11.71 -9.80 11.59
CA LYS A 404 -11.41 -11.21 11.82
C LYS A 404 -10.07 -11.35 12.53
N ALA A 405 -10.13 -11.84 13.75
CA ALA A 405 -8.97 -12.11 14.58
C ALA A 405 -8.75 -13.61 14.75
N ASN A 406 -7.56 -14.07 14.42
CA ASN A 406 -7.13 -15.45 14.64
C ASN A 406 -5.83 -15.48 15.44
N SER A 407 -5.83 -16.17 16.57
CA SER A 407 -4.71 -16.20 17.52
C SER A 407 -4.21 -14.81 17.90
N SER A 408 -5.13 -13.86 18.06
CA SER A 408 -4.82 -12.43 18.19
C SER A 408 -5.58 -11.80 19.35
N ASN A 409 -5.00 -10.75 19.95
CA ASN A 409 -5.68 -9.95 20.96
C ASN A 409 -6.09 -8.61 20.36
N VAL A 410 -7.37 -8.29 20.44
CA VAL A 410 -7.96 -7.08 19.88
C VAL A 410 -8.60 -6.25 20.97
N GLN A 411 -8.27 -4.96 20.97
CA GLN A 411 -8.83 -3.97 21.85
C GLN A 411 -9.45 -2.83 21.04
N ILE A 412 -10.74 -2.60 21.26
CA ILE A 412 -11.50 -1.49 20.70
C ILE A 412 -11.85 -0.55 21.85
N ASN A 413 -11.39 0.70 21.79
CA ASN A 413 -11.71 1.66 22.82
C ASN A 413 -13.17 2.11 22.69
N ILE A 414 -13.56 2.62 21.53
CA ILE A 414 -14.90 3.12 21.25
C ILE A 414 -15.42 2.49 19.96
N LEU A 415 -16.57 1.84 20.05
CA LEU A 415 -17.33 1.35 18.91
C LEU A 415 -18.58 2.22 18.69
N ASP A 416 -18.64 2.93 17.56
CA ASP A 416 -19.63 3.98 17.33
C ASP A 416 -20.90 3.48 16.62
N ARG A 417 -20.80 2.75 15.50
CA ARG A 417 -21.99 2.33 14.74
C ARG A 417 -22.17 0.83 14.56
N GLU A 418 -21.34 0.22 13.72
CA GLU A 418 -21.57 -1.12 13.19
C GLU A 418 -20.30 -1.96 13.27
N ALA A 419 -20.38 -3.14 13.87
CA ALA A 419 -19.26 -4.07 13.90
C ALA A 419 -19.69 -5.51 13.69
N LEU A 420 -18.97 -6.18 12.78
CA LEU A 420 -18.99 -7.63 12.61
C LEU A 420 -17.64 -8.16 13.07
N LEU A 421 -17.60 -8.76 14.26
CA LEU A 421 -16.37 -9.17 14.92
C LEU A 421 -16.29 -10.69 14.98
N GLN A 422 -15.21 -11.27 14.45
CA GLN A 422 -14.96 -12.70 14.49
C GLN A 422 -13.64 -12.98 15.21
N GLY A 423 -13.68 -13.82 16.23
CA GLY A 423 -12.51 -14.23 17.00
C GLY A 423 -12.34 -15.74 17.00
N SER A 424 -11.14 -16.21 16.72
CA SER A 424 -10.74 -17.61 16.84
C SER A 424 -9.39 -17.71 17.55
N PHE A 425 -9.39 -18.13 18.83
CA PHE A 425 -8.23 -18.10 19.73
C PHE A 425 -7.71 -16.67 20.03
N GLY A 426 -7.72 -16.26 21.30
CA GLY A 426 -7.23 -14.95 21.73
C GLY A 426 -8.22 -14.21 22.63
N ASN A 427 -8.14 -12.88 22.64
CA ASN A 427 -8.98 -12.03 23.49
C ASN A 427 -9.58 -10.85 22.71
N LEU A 428 -10.81 -10.48 23.04
CA LEU A 428 -11.51 -9.30 22.53
C LEU A 428 -11.91 -8.39 23.69
N PHE A 429 -11.50 -7.13 23.63
CA PHE A 429 -11.88 -6.10 24.59
C PHE A 429 -12.59 -4.95 23.88
N ILE A 430 -13.79 -4.59 24.35
CA ILE A 430 -14.51 -3.41 23.88
C ILE A 430 -14.80 -2.53 25.10
N ASN A 431 -14.11 -1.39 25.20
CA ASN A 431 -14.19 -0.52 26.37
C ASN A 431 -15.47 0.33 26.40
N LYS A 432 -16.03 0.67 25.23
CA LYS A 432 -17.23 1.48 25.13
C LYS A 432 -17.93 1.22 23.81
N VAL A 433 -19.26 1.19 23.87
CA VAL A 433 -20.13 1.23 22.70
C VAL A 433 -20.93 2.52 22.76
N ALA A 434 -21.03 3.25 21.65
CA ALA A 434 -21.78 4.49 21.58
C ALA A 434 -23.28 4.25 21.76
N LYS A 435 -24.03 5.31 22.10
CA LYS A 435 -25.45 5.19 22.44
C LYS A 435 -26.34 4.99 21.21
N ASP A 436 -25.88 5.46 20.06
CA ASP A 436 -26.56 5.45 18.77
C ASP A 436 -26.03 4.36 17.84
N PHE A 437 -25.32 3.37 18.39
CA PHE A 437 -24.90 2.18 17.65
C PHE A 437 -26.10 1.47 17.03
N LYS A 438 -25.85 0.76 15.93
CA LYS A 438 -26.89 0.05 15.18
C LYS A 438 -26.76 -1.46 15.30
N VAL A 439 -25.57 -2.00 15.03
CA VAL A 439 -25.36 -3.44 14.98
C VAL A 439 -24.01 -3.81 15.56
N VAL A 440 -24.00 -4.69 16.54
CA VAL A 440 -22.78 -5.37 16.98
C VAL A 440 -23.04 -6.87 16.91
N ASP A 441 -22.43 -7.56 15.94
CA ASP A 441 -22.50 -9.02 15.82
C ASP A 441 -21.11 -9.61 16.08
N ILE A 442 -21.03 -10.49 17.07
CA ILE A 442 -19.78 -11.06 17.56
C ILE A 442 -19.85 -12.57 17.47
N VAL A 443 -18.87 -13.17 16.80
CA VAL A 443 -18.69 -14.62 16.70
C VAL A 443 -17.38 -15.02 17.34
N LEU A 444 -17.43 -15.87 18.36
CA LEU A 444 -16.27 -16.29 19.15
C LEU A 444 -16.10 -17.80 19.13
N ASP A 445 -14.88 -18.27 18.87
CA ASP A 445 -14.48 -19.68 18.96
C ASP A 445 -13.14 -19.79 19.71
N ASN A 446 -13.17 -20.32 20.94
CA ASN A 446 -12.00 -20.34 21.85
C ASN A 446 -11.41 -18.93 22.11
N THR A 447 -12.26 -17.90 22.12
CA THR A 447 -11.84 -16.50 22.29
C THR A 447 -12.58 -15.90 23.47
N ASN A 448 -11.83 -15.32 24.42
CA ASN A 448 -12.45 -14.65 25.56
C ASN A 448 -12.82 -13.21 25.19
N ALA A 449 -13.95 -12.73 25.71
CA ALA A 449 -14.41 -11.38 25.43
C ALA A 449 -14.80 -10.63 26.70
N THR A 450 -14.38 -9.37 26.82
CA THR A 450 -14.88 -8.42 27.82
C THR A 450 -15.43 -7.18 27.13
N ILE A 451 -16.71 -6.89 27.35
CA ILE A 451 -17.43 -5.85 26.62
C ILE A 451 -18.19 -4.96 27.60
N MET A 452 -18.01 -3.65 27.47
CA MET A 452 -18.81 -2.64 28.15
C MET A 452 -20.03 -2.31 27.29
N LEU A 453 -21.22 -2.61 27.81
CA LEU A 453 -22.49 -2.40 27.12
C LEU A 453 -22.84 -0.90 27.08
N PRO A 454 -23.52 -0.44 26.01
CA PRO A 454 -23.92 0.95 25.91
C PRO A 454 -25.07 1.26 26.87
N ASP A 455 -25.08 2.48 27.43
CA ASP A 455 -26.20 3.00 28.21
C ASP A 455 -27.38 3.45 27.30
N ALA A 456 -27.81 2.58 26.39
CA ALA A 456 -28.84 2.82 25.39
C ALA A 456 -29.84 1.65 25.31
N GLY A 457 -30.97 1.84 24.63
CA GLY A 457 -31.90 0.75 24.37
C GLY A 457 -31.43 -0.12 23.22
N PHE A 458 -31.46 -1.44 23.37
CA PHE A 458 -31.10 -2.38 22.30
C PHE A 458 -31.68 -3.76 22.53
N ASP A 459 -31.88 -4.50 21.44
CA ASP A 459 -32.23 -5.92 21.49
C ASP A 459 -30.95 -6.75 21.65
N PHE A 460 -31.01 -7.76 22.50
CA PHE A 460 -29.88 -8.60 22.86
C PHE A 460 -30.14 -10.07 22.51
N TYR A 461 -29.18 -10.69 21.84
CA TYR A 461 -29.17 -12.12 21.55
C TYR A 461 -27.83 -12.74 21.93
N PHE A 462 -27.88 -13.84 22.67
CA PHE A 462 -26.71 -14.66 22.96
C PHE A 462 -26.99 -16.13 22.67
N ASN A 463 -26.05 -16.79 22.01
CA ASN A 463 -26.06 -18.21 21.75
C ASN A 463 -24.70 -18.81 22.11
N GLY A 464 -24.63 -19.40 23.29
CA GLY A 464 -23.42 -20.01 23.83
C GLY A 464 -23.47 -21.54 23.72
N ARG A 465 -22.39 -22.15 23.23
CA ARG A 465 -22.16 -23.61 23.31
C ARG A 465 -20.92 -23.88 24.14
N LYS A 466 -21.07 -24.57 25.28
CA LYS A 466 -19.97 -24.79 26.25
C LYS A 466 -19.20 -23.49 26.55
N THR A 467 -19.92 -22.41 26.75
CA THR A 467 -19.41 -21.05 26.93
C THR A 467 -19.94 -20.52 28.25
N ARG A 468 -19.11 -19.81 29.02
CA ARG A 468 -19.56 -19.09 30.22
C ARG A 468 -19.91 -17.67 29.83
N LEU A 469 -21.06 -17.19 30.31
CA LEU A 469 -21.47 -15.80 30.17
C LEU A 469 -21.64 -15.19 31.56
N LEU A 470 -20.94 -14.08 31.82
CA LEU A 470 -21.22 -13.18 32.93
C LEU A 470 -21.89 -11.93 32.35
N HIS A 471 -23.07 -11.57 32.85
CA HIS A 471 -23.81 -10.40 32.35
C HIS A 471 -24.45 -9.60 33.50
N PRO A 472 -24.68 -8.30 33.31
CA PRO A 472 -25.30 -7.47 34.34
C PRO A 472 -26.80 -7.73 34.45
N LYS A 473 -27.37 -7.37 35.60
CA LYS A 473 -28.83 -7.45 35.88
C LYS A 473 -29.66 -6.43 35.08
N SER A 474 -29.01 -5.46 34.44
CA SER A 474 -29.67 -4.46 33.59
C SER A 474 -30.27 -5.07 32.33
N LEU A 475 -29.75 -6.22 31.86
CA LEU A 475 -30.31 -6.98 30.76
C LEU A 475 -31.53 -7.79 31.22
N LYS A 476 -32.64 -7.63 30.52
CA LYS A 476 -33.87 -8.40 30.74
C LYS A 476 -33.89 -9.54 29.73
N LEU A 477 -33.58 -10.75 30.19
CA LEU A 477 -33.31 -11.91 29.33
C LEU A 477 -34.22 -13.09 29.66
N ASP A 478 -34.77 -13.69 28.60
CA ASP A 478 -35.40 -15.01 28.65
C ASP A 478 -34.36 -16.07 28.26
N GLN A 479 -34.24 -17.12 29.09
CA GLN A 479 -33.27 -18.19 28.89
C GLN A 479 -33.95 -19.48 28.41
N THR A 480 -33.38 -20.08 27.36
CA THR A 480 -33.72 -21.42 26.89
C THR A 480 -32.47 -22.29 26.85
N ASN A 481 -32.52 -23.44 27.50
CA ASN A 481 -31.40 -24.39 27.52
C ASN A 481 -31.73 -25.61 26.66
N THR A 482 -30.79 -26.05 25.82
CA THR A 482 -30.92 -27.26 25.00
C THR A 482 -29.60 -28.01 25.00
N GLY A 483 -29.48 -29.03 25.86
CA GLY A 483 -28.22 -29.75 26.06
C GLY A 483 -27.10 -28.82 26.53
N ASN A 484 -25.98 -28.79 25.80
CA ASN A 484 -24.82 -27.93 26.09
C ASN A 484 -24.92 -26.52 25.47
N ARG A 485 -26.10 -26.12 25.00
CA ARG A 485 -26.37 -24.82 24.39
C ARG A 485 -27.28 -23.99 25.28
N VAL A 486 -26.89 -22.74 25.49
CA VAL A 486 -27.66 -21.71 26.19
C VAL A 486 -28.04 -20.64 25.17
N LEU A 487 -29.33 -20.39 25.04
CA LEU A 487 -29.88 -19.29 24.25
C LEU A 487 -30.47 -18.25 25.21
N LEU A 488 -30.05 -17.00 25.06
CA LEU A 488 -30.65 -15.86 25.75
C LEU A 488 -31.19 -14.89 24.70
N ARG A 489 -32.41 -14.43 24.92
CA ARG A 489 -33.04 -13.39 24.09
C ARG A 489 -33.65 -12.36 25.00
N GLY A 490 -33.54 -11.09 24.63
CA GLY A 490 -34.09 -10.04 25.46
C GLY A 490 -33.63 -8.67 25.00
N TYR A 491 -33.50 -7.75 25.95
CA TYR A 491 -33.22 -6.36 25.66
C TYR A 491 -32.61 -5.61 26.84
N HIS A 492 -32.05 -4.44 26.55
CA HIS A 492 -31.68 -3.41 27.52
C HIS A 492 -32.61 -2.20 27.35
N LYS A 493 -33.10 -1.62 28.46
CA LYS A 493 -34.02 -0.47 28.55
C LYS A 493 -35.38 -0.61 27.81
N ALA A 494 -35.44 -0.90 26.51
CA ALA A 494 -36.67 -1.01 25.71
C ALA A 494 -36.60 -2.17 24.68
N GLN A 495 -37.74 -2.81 24.39
CA GLN A 495 -37.90 -3.88 23.39
C GLN A 495 -38.07 -3.34 21.97
N ASN A 496 -37.80 -4.19 20.97
CA ASN A 496 -38.00 -3.94 19.55
C ASN A 496 -37.19 -2.72 19.08
N ASN A 497 -35.94 -2.67 19.50
CA ASN A 497 -35.05 -1.57 19.14
C ASN A 497 -34.49 -1.78 17.73
N THR A 498 -34.18 -0.69 17.04
CA THR A 498 -33.42 -0.76 15.79
C THR A 498 -31.96 -1.15 16.04
N ALA A 499 -31.44 -0.86 17.24
CA ALA A 499 -30.13 -1.26 17.69
C ALA A 499 -30.12 -2.73 18.16
N SER A 500 -29.15 -3.52 17.69
CA SER A 500 -29.04 -4.95 18.00
C SER A 500 -27.64 -5.34 18.43
N PHE A 501 -27.57 -6.18 19.46
CA PHE A 501 -26.34 -6.71 20.02
C PHE A 501 -26.41 -8.24 20.05
N LYS A 502 -25.59 -8.89 19.23
CA LYS A 502 -25.64 -10.33 18.98
C LYS A 502 -24.28 -10.97 19.28
N ILE A 503 -24.31 -12.08 20.02
CA ILE A 503 -23.11 -12.85 20.36
C ILE A 503 -23.36 -14.34 20.13
N ASP A 504 -22.61 -14.94 19.22
CA ASP A 504 -22.51 -16.39 19.02
C ASP A 504 -21.15 -16.88 19.54
N ALA A 505 -21.13 -17.70 20.59
CA ALA A 505 -19.89 -18.07 21.26
C ALA A 505 -19.76 -19.59 21.49
N ARG A 506 -18.55 -20.11 21.24
CA ARG A 506 -18.19 -21.53 21.42
C ARG A 506 -16.90 -21.64 22.21
N TYR A 507 -16.89 -22.49 23.24
CA TYR A 507 -15.69 -22.75 24.06
C TYR A 507 -15.00 -21.49 24.59
N SER A 508 -15.79 -20.47 24.95
CA SER A 508 -15.30 -19.13 25.26
C SER A 508 -15.77 -18.66 26.63
N ASP A 509 -15.10 -17.65 27.18
CA ASP A 509 -15.57 -16.89 28.34
C ASP A 509 -15.97 -15.47 27.91
N VAL A 510 -17.25 -15.12 28.09
CA VAL A 510 -17.79 -13.80 27.74
C VAL A 510 -18.19 -13.06 29.00
N THR A 511 -17.68 -11.84 29.17
CA THR A 511 -18.01 -10.95 30.28
C THR A 511 -18.60 -9.65 29.75
N LEU A 512 -19.86 -9.39 30.07
CA LEU A 512 -20.53 -8.14 29.79
C LEU A 512 -20.60 -7.29 31.07
N LYS A 513 -20.31 -6.00 30.94
CA LYS A 513 -20.31 -5.00 32.01
C LYS A 513 -21.12 -3.78 31.56
N ASN A 514 -21.52 -2.93 32.51
CA ASN A 514 -22.13 -1.64 32.24
C ASN A 514 -21.11 -0.53 32.48
#